data_AF-A0A374VTX1-F1
#
_entry.id   AF-A0A374VTX1-F1
#
_cell.length_a   1.000
_cell.length_b   1.000
_cell.length_c   1.000
_cell.angle_alpha   90.00
_cell.angle_beta   90.00
_cell.angle_gamma   90.00
#
_symmetry.space_group_name_H-M   'P 1'
#
loop_
_entity.id
_entity.type
_entity.pdbx_description
1 polymer ?
#
loop_
_entity_poly.entity_id
_entity_poly.type
_entity_poly.pdbx_seq_one_letter_code
_entity_poly.pdbx_strand_id
1 'polypeptide(L)' 'MWTEGTIRVGASVFHYWVKHYEEPSIYGYEEGRASKISLRRNGKTVFNFDRGMDIPPEDEETKTALAILLKQYN' A
#
# COMPACT_ATOMS: atom_id res chain seq x y z
N MET A 1 10.50 -4.11 -8.33
CA MET A 1 10.38 -5.46 -7.74
C MET A 1 9.05 -5.57 -6.99
N TRP A 2 8.53 -6.79 -6.80
CA TRP A 2 7.38 -7.01 -5.91
C TRP A 2 7.87 -7.31 -4.49
N THR A 3 7.23 -6.73 -3.48
CA THR A 3 7.44 -7.05 -2.08
C THR A 3 6.11 -7.38 -1.42
N GLU A 4 6.11 -8.44 -0.63
CA GLU A 4 4.94 -8.96 0.07
C GLU A 4 5.30 -9.15 1.54
N GLY A 5 4.33 -8.93 2.42
CA GLY A 5 4.51 -9.19 3.84
C GLY A 5 3.28 -8.85 4.66
N THR A 6 3.49 -8.75 5.97
CA THR A 6 2.45 -8.33 6.90
C THR A 6 2.92 -7.14 7.73
N ILE A 7 1.99 -6.25 8.08
CA ILE A 7 2.20 -5.16 9.04
C ILE A 7 1.07 -5.16 10.05
N ARG A 8 1.41 -4.91 11.31
CA ARG A 8 0.45 -4.77 12.40
C ARG A 8 0.27 -3.29 12.72
N VAL A 9 -0.98 -2.84 12.73
CA VAL A 9 -1.37 -1.50 13.17
C VAL A 9 -2.46 -1.69 14.21
N GLY A 10 -2.19 -1.30 15.46
CA GLY A 10 -3.10 -1.55 16.57
C GLY A 10 -3.40 -3.04 16.75
N ALA A 11 -4.70 -3.38 16.70
CA ALA A 11 -5.18 -4.76 16.77
C ALA A 11 -5.25 -5.46 15.40
N SER A 12 -5.19 -4.69 14.30
CA SER A 12 -5.29 -5.22 12.94
C SER A 12 -3.96 -5.72 12.40
N VAL A 13 -4.02 -6.83 11.67
CA VAL A 13 -2.91 -7.34 10.86
C VAL A 13 -3.30 -7.22 9.39
N PHE A 14 -2.48 -6.51 8.63
CA PHE A 14 -2.64 -6.32 7.20
C PHE A 14 -1.65 -7.21 6.46
N HIS A 15 -2.11 -7.92 5.44
CA HIS A 15 -1.28 -8.51 4.42
C HIS A 15 -1.17 -7.53 3.26
N TYR A 16 0.04 -7.32 2.75
CA TYR A 16 0.30 -6.30 1.74
C TYR A 16 1.09 -6.83 0.55
N TRP A 17 0.89 -6.17 -0.59
CA TRP A 17 1.74 -6.28 -1.77
C TRP A 17 2.08 -4.89 -2.27
N VAL A 18 3.36 -4.64 -2.52
CA VAL A 18 3.84 -3.40 -3.13
C VAL A 18 4.69 -3.72 -4.35
N LYS A 19 4.38 -3.09 -5.48
CA LYS A 19 5.26 -3.05 -6.64
C LYS A 19 5.97 -1.71 -6.68
N HIS A 20 7.26 -1.69 -6.38
CA HIS A 20 8.09 -0.48 -6.36
C HIS A 20 9.29 -0.58 -7.30
N TYR A 21 9.84 0.56 -7.68
CA TYR A 21 11.01 0.68 -8.56
C TYR A 21 12.12 1.47 -7.87
N GLU A 22 13.30 1.53 -8.48
CA GLU A 22 14.41 2.33 -7.96
C GLU A 22 14.12 3.84 -8.08
N GLU A 23 13.53 4.24 -9.21
CA GLU A 23 13.22 5.63 -9.52
C GLU A 23 11.70 5.92 -9.48
N PRO A 24 11.29 7.15 -9.11
CA PRO A 24 9.90 7.59 -9.14
C PRO A 24 9.33 7.67 -10.56
N SER A 25 8.01 7.66 -10.70
CA SER A 25 7.35 7.78 -12.01
C SER A 25 5.93 8.32 -11.93
N ILE A 26 5.40 8.82 -13.04
CA ILE A 26 4.00 9.25 -13.18
C ILE A 26 2.95 8.18 -12.84
N TYR A 27 3.37 6.91 -12.79
CA TYR A 27 2.51 5.78 -12.43
C TYR A 27 2.62 5.40 -10.95
N GLY A 28 3.52 6.03 -10.22
CA GLY A 28 3.68 5.89 -8.79
C GLY A 28 2.58 6.57 -8.01
N TYR A 29 2.37 6.10 -6.79
CA TYR A 29 1.53 6.80 -5.82
C TYR A 29 2.14 8.20 -5.56
N GLU A 30 1.38 9.25 -5.87
CA GLU A 30 1.87 10.65 -5.83
C GLU A 30 3.16 10.84 -6.64
N GLU A 31 3.23 10.22 -7.81
CA GLU A 31 4.38 10.22 -8.71
C GLU A 31 5.67 9.62 -8.11
N GLY A 32 5.57 8.83 -7.03
CA GLY A 32 6.72 8.21 -6.37
C GLY A 32 7.16 6.86 -6.98
N ARG A 33 7.91 6.08 -6.21
CA ARG A 33 8.47 4.77 -6.62
C ARG A 33 7.45 3.63 -6.57
N ALA A 34 6.45 3.70 -5.69
CA ALA A 34 5.46 2.65 -5.48
C ALA A 34 4.34 2.72 -6.54
N SER A 35 4.41 1.87 -7.56
CA SER A 35 3.47 1.82 -8.69
C SER A 35 2.18 1.05 -8.43
N LYS A 36 2.20 0.10 -7.47
CA LYS A 36 1.02 -0.65 -7.05
C LYS A 36 1.11 -0.93 -5.55
N ILE A 37 -0.01 -0.82 -4.84
CA ILE A 37 -0.11 -1.10 -3.42
C ILE A 37 -1.46 -1.76 -3.15
N SER A 38 -1.47 -2.89 -2.45
CA SER A 38 -2.69 -3.55 -1.99
C SER A 38 -2.57 -3.84 -0.49
N LEU A 39 -3.60 -3.49 0.28
CA LEU A 39 -3.72 -3.82 1.69
C LEU A 39 -4.97 -4.67 1.91
N ARG A 40 -4.79 -5.82 2.55
CA ARG A 40 -5.86 -6.76 2.89
C ARG A 40 -5.84 -7.05 4.37
N ARG A 41 -6.99 -7.00 5.03
CA ARG A 41 -7.17 -7.49 6.41
C ARG A 41 -8.50 -8.21 6.53
N ASN A 42 -8.60 -9.19 7.43
CA ASN A 42 -9.83 -9.96 7.65
C ASN A 42 -10.44 -10.52 6.35
N GLY A 43 -9.59 -10.93 5.39
CA GLY A 43 -10.03 -11.45 4.09
C GLY A 43 -10.55 -10.39 3.10
N LYS A 44 -10.58 -9.10 3.43
CA LYS A 44 -11.08 -8.01 2.57
C LYS A 44 -9.96 -7.06 2.15
N THR A 45 -9.97 -6.64 0.88
CA THR A 45 -9.10 -5.56 0.40
C THR A 45 -9.66 -4.23 0.91
N VAL A 46 -8.86 -3.52 1.69
CA VAL A 46 -9.26 -2.26 2.36
C VAL A 46 -8.56 -1.04 1.78
N PHE A 47 -7.57 -1.26 0.91
CA PHE A 47 -6.97 -0.24 0.06
C PHE A 47 -6.35 -0.91 -1.17
N ASN A 48 -6.49 -0.29 -2.33
CA ASN A 48 -5.86 -0.74 -3.56
C ASN A 48 -5.53 0.45 -4.47
N PHE A 49 -4.28 0.49 -4.91
CA PHE A 49 -3.77 1.38 -5.93
C PHE A 49 -3.07 0.55 -7.00
N ASP A 50 -3.54 0.60 -8.25
CA ASP A 50 -2.89 -0.01 -9.42
C ASP A 50 -2.66 1.06 -10.48
N ARG A 51 -1.71 1.97 -10.21
CA ARG A 51 -1.41 3.16 -11.04
C ARG A 51 -2.62 4.09 -11.23
N GLY A 52 -3.43 4.12 -10.19
CA GLY A 52 -4.72 4.78 -10.11
C GLY A 52 -5.39 4.31 -8.82
N MET A 53 -6.18 5.18 -8.20
CA MET A 53 -6.90 4.82 -6.98
C MET A 53 -8.07 3.91 -7.34
N ASP A 54 -7.99 2.63 -6.97
CA ASP A 54 -9.11 1.69 -7.16
C ASP A 54 -10.00 1.65 -5.92
N ILE A 55 -9.37 1.54 -4.74
CA ILE A 55 -10.05 1.47 -3.45
C ILE A 55 -9.32 2.42 -2.49
N PRO A 56 -9.96 3.52 -2.04
CA PRO A 56 -9.36 4.42 -1.05
C PRO A 56 -9.25 3.72 0.32
N PRO A 57 -8.40 4.21 1.22
CA PRO A 57 -8.26 3.63 2.55
C PRO A 57 -9.60 3.58 3.29
N GLU A 58 -9.96 2.39 3.77
CA GLU A 58 -11.24 2.17 4.46
C GLU A 58 -11.36 2.93 5.79
N ASP A 59 -10.27 3.05 6.55
CA ASP A 59 -10.24 3.69 7.87
C ASP A 59 -8.84 4.19 8.29
N GLU A 60 -8.72 4.73 9.50
CA GLU A 60 -7.48 5.29 10.05
C GLU A 60 -6.36 4.26 10.22
N GLU A 61 -6.68 3.01 10.58
CA GLU A 61 -5.66 1.96 10.63
C GLU A 61 -5.15 1.63 9.23
N THR A 62 -6.03 1.62 8.22
CA THR A 62 -5.64 1.43 6.82
C THR A 62 -4.78 2.58 6.29
N LYS A 63 -5.11 3.83 6.64
CA LYS A 63 -4.28 5.01 6.33
C LYS A 63 -2.90 4.91 6.97
N THR A 64 -2.84 4.48 8.24
CA THR A 64 -1.58 4.29 8.96
C THR A 64 -0.74 3.19 8.31
N ALA A 65 -1.36 2.06 7.95
CA ALA A 65 -0.72 0.97 7.23
C ALA A 65 -0.15 1.44 5.88
N LEU A 66 -0.92 2.22 5.12
CA LEU A 66 -0.47 2.83 3.87
C LEU A 66 0.73 3.76 4.08
N ALA A 67 0.68 4.65 5.07
CA ALA A 67 1.77 5.57 5.38
C ALA A 67 3.09 4.84 5.72
N ILE A 68 3.02 3.71 6.44
CA ILE A 68 4.18 2.87 6.73
C ILE A 68 4.78 2.32 5.43
N LEU A 69 3.96 1.79 4.53
CA LEU A 69 4.44 1.26 3.24
C LEU A 69 5.03 2.35 2.36
N LEU A 70 4.39 3.53 2.30
CA LEU A 70 4.91 4.65 1.51
C LEU A 70 6.26 5.15 2.06
N LYS A 71 6.45 5.19 3.38
CA LYS A 71 7.75 5.55 3.98
C LYS A 71 8.88 4.59 3.58
N GLN A 72 8.56 3.33 3.31
CA GLN A 72 9.55 2.30 3.01
C GLN A 72 9.80 2.13 1.51
N TYR A 73 8.74 2.19 0.71
CA TYR A 73 8.75 1.77 -0.69
C TYR A 73 8.45 2.88 -1.70
N ASN A 74 8.00 4.05 -1.24
CA ASN A 74 7.89 5.25 -2.07
C ASN A 74 9.13 6.13 -1.90
#